data_AF-A0A8K0A7V9-F1
#
_entry.id   AF-A0A8K0A7V9-F1
#
_cell.length_a   1.000
_cell.length_b   1.000
_cell.length_c   1.000
_cell.angle_alpha   90.00
_cell.angle_beta   90.00
_cell.angle_gamma   90.00
#
_symmetry.space_group_name_H-M   'P 1'
#
loop_
_entity.id
_entity.type
_entity.pdbx_description
1 polymer ?
#
loop_
_entity_poly.entity_id
_entity_poly.type
_entity_poly.pdbx_seq_one_letter_code
_entity_poly.pdbx_strand_id
1 'polypeptide(L)'
;MLEDLGWASLQSRRRTARLAMLYKIQHGIVSTEGLKSKLQLAPSRRRRAHAQQLVQPVGRTDYRKESFLPRTVRDWNTLSPTAVEADNVDTFVSRVSLH
;
A
#
# COMPACT_ATOMS: atom_id res chain seq x y z
N MET A 1 -8.32 1.86 -26.80
CA MET A 1 -8.85 3.06 -26.11
C MET A 1 -8.00 3.51 -24.93
N LEU A 2 -7.72 2.67 -23.91
CA LEU A 2 -6.86 3.08 -22.78
C LEU A 2 -5.38 3.21 -23.19
N GLU A 3 -4.89 2.27 -24.00
CA GLU A 3 -3.52 2.26 -24.53
C GLU A 3 -3.29 3.42 -25.51
N ASP A 4 -4.26 3.68 -26.39
CA ASP A 4 -4.20 4.80 -27.36
C ASP A 4 -4.13 6.18 -26.69
N LEU A 5 -4.65 6.31 -25.46
CA LEU A 5 -4.62 7.54 -24.66
C LEU A 5 -3.46 7.56 -23.64
N GLY A 6 -2.67 6.49 -23.54
CA GLY A 6 -1.63 6.34 -22.52
C GLY A 6 -2.15 6.33 -21.08
N TRP A 7 -3.43 5.97 -20.87
CA TRP A 7 -4.07 6.04 -19.56
C TRP A 7 -3.90 4.75 -18.77
N ALA A 8 -3.57 4.90 -17.50
CA ALA A 8 -3.51 3.78 -16.56
C ALA A 8 -4.88 3.09 -16.44
N SER A 9 -4.86 1.75 -16.38
CA SER A 9 -6.05 0.95 -16.18
C SER A 9 -6.81 1.35 -14.90
N LEU A 10 -8.11 1.09 -14.85
CA LEU A 10 -8.90 1.30 -13.63
C LEU A 10 -8.34 0.48 -12.45
N GLN A 11 -7.83 -0.72 -12.73
CA GLN A 11 -7.20 -1.57 -11.73
C GLN A 11 -5.94 -0.92 -11.14
N SER A 12 -5.05 -0.40 -11.99
CA SER A 12 -3.84 0.32 -11.58
C SER A 12 -4.18 1.54 -10.75
N ARG A 13 -5.12 2.38 -11.22
CA ARG A 13 -5.58 3.57 -10.50
C ARG A 13 -6.17 3.23 -9.12
N ARG A 14 -6.99 2.18 -9.03
CA ARG A 14 -7.55 1.69 -7.75
C ARG A 14 -6.48 1.15 -6.81
N ARG A 15 -5.45 0.48 -7.33
CA ARG A 15 -4.29 0.00 -6.54
C ARG A 15 -3.51 1.18 -5.96
N THR A 16 -3.14 2.15 -6.79
CA THR A 16 -2.44 3.38 -6.37
C THR A 16 -3.22 4.13 -5.30
N ALA A 17 -4.53 4.33 -5.49
CA ALA A 17 -5.37 5.04 -4.52
C ALA A 17 -5.39 4.36 -3.14
N ARG A 18 -5.49 3.03 -3.09
CA ARG A 18 -5.44 2.28 -1.82
C ARG A 18 -4.08 2.41 -1.14
N LEU A 19 -3.00 2.28 -1.89
CA LEU A 19 -1.63 2.41 -1.38
C LEU A 19 -1.35 3.83 -0.86
N ALA A 20 -1.81 4.86 -1.57
CA ALA A 20 -1.70 6.25 -1.14
C ALA A 20 -2.47 6.50 0.17
N MET A 21 -3.66 5.91 0.32
CA MET A 21 -4.41 5.99 1.58
C MET A 21 -3.67 5.30 2.72
N LEU A 22 -3.08 4.11 2.49
CA LEU A 22 -2.30 3.41 3.51
C LEU A 22 -1.06 4.23 3.93
N TYR A 23 -0.35 4.83 2.97
CA TYR A 23 0.77 5.75 3.25
C TYR A 23 0.32 6.89 4.16
N LYS A 24 -0.81 7.56 3.82
CA LYS A 24 -1.36 8.66 4.63
C LYS A 24 -1.71 8.23 6.05
N ILE A 25 -2.29 7.05 6.23
CA ILE A 25 -2.62 6.48 7.55
C ILE A 25 -1.35 6.24 8.36
N GLN A 26 -0.33 5.62 7.75
CA GLN A 26 0.93 5.30 8.43
C GLN A 26 1.67 6.56 8.90
N HIS A 27 1.70 7.59 8.05
CA HIS A 27 2.33 8.88 8.33
C HIS A 27 1.45 9.83 9.17
N GLY A 28 0.22 9.43 9.53
CA GLY A 28 -0.67 10.26 10.35
C GLY A 28 -1.23 11.50 9.64
N ILE A 29 -1.17 11.54 8.31
CA ILE A 29 -1.71 12.63 7.48
C ILE A 29 -3.24 12.63 7.52
N VAL A 30 -3.85 11.45 7.65
CA VAL A 30 -5.30 11.29 7.80
C VAL A 30 -5.59 10.74 9.20
N SER A 31 -6.53 11.38 9.90
CA SER A 31 -7.05 10.84 11.14
C SER A 31 -7.98 9.66 10.85
N THR A 32 -7.47 8.47 11.11
CA THR A 32 -8.28 7.24 11.14
C THR A 32 -8.18 6.67 12.55
N GLU A 33 -9.15 7.00 13.40
CA GLU A 33 -9.18 6.54 14.78
C GLU A 33 -9.03 5.02 14.85
N GLY A 34 -8.04 4.56 15.62
CA GLY A 34 -7.79 3.14 15.87
C GLY A 34 -7.36 2.29 14.67
N LEU A 35 -7.21 2.85 13.46
CA LEU A 35 -6.74 2.08 12.30
C LEU A 35 -5.21 2.00 12.26
N LYS A 36 -4.52 3.10 12.59
CA LYS A 36 -3.06 3.13 12.67
C LYS A 36 -2.54 2.12 13.71
N SER A 37 -3.24 1.96 14.84
CA SER A 37 -2.89 0.98 15.87
C SER A 37 -3.06 -0.48 15.44
N LYS A 38 -3.88 -0.74 14.40
CA LYS A 38 -4.02 -2.07 13.79
C LYS A 38 -2.90 -2.40 12.80
N LEU A 39 -2.10 -1.41 12.39
CA LEU A 39 -0.95 -1.61 11.52
C LEU A 39 0.28 -1.91 12.36
N GLN A 40 0.62 -3.19 12.49
CA GLN A 40 1.81 -3.64 13.21
C GLN A 40 2.95 -3.87 12.22
N LEU A 41 4.15 -3.41 12.57
CA LEU A 41 5.34 -3.70 11.79
C LEU A 41 5.65 -5.21 11.87
N ALA A 42 5.91 -5.82 10.72
CA ALA A 42 6.33 -7.20 10.66
C ALA A 42 7.74 -7.34 11.24
N PRO A 43 8.04 -8.43 11.99
CA PRO A 43 9.39 -8.65 12.49
C PRO A 43 10.36 -8.75 11.31
N SER A 44 11.44 -7.95 11.37
CA SER A 44 12.48 -7.89 10.36
C SER A 44 13.23 -9.23 10.29
N ARG A 45 12.75 -10.15 9.44
CA ARG A 45 13.36 -11.48 9.24
C ARG A 45 13.79 -11.74 7.80
N ARG A 46 13.53 -10.82 6.86
CA ARG A 46 13.82 -11.03 5.43
C ARG A 46 14.78 -9.94 4.93
N ARG A 47 15.99 -10.36 4.54
CA ARG A 47 17.07 -9.48 4.04
C ARG A 47 16.71 -8.68 2.76
N ARG A 48 15.59 -8.97 2.11
CA ARG A 48 15.12 -8.30 0.88
C ARG A 48 13.82 -7.50 1.07
N ALA A 49 13.35 -7.35 2.29
CA ALA A 49 12.13 -6.61 2.59
C ALA A 49 12.47 -5.23 3.19
N HIS A 50 11.66 -4.20 2.90
CA HIS A 50 11.86 -2.85 3.43
C HIS A 50 11.53 -2.76 4.93
N ALA A 51 12.02 -1.71 5.61
CA ALA A 51 11.86 -1.56 7.07
C ALA A 51 10.39 -1.41 7.52
N GLN A 52 9.54 -0.84 6.67
CA GLN A 52 8.13 -0.57 6.98
C GLN A 52 7.17 -1.70 6.57
N GLN A 53 7.63 -2.96 6.57
CA GLN A 53 6.76 -4.11 6.31
C GLN A 53 5.69 -4.22 7.39
N LEU A 54 4.48 -4.60 7.00
CA LEU A 54 3.34 -4.73 7.90
C LEU A 54 2.94 -6.19 8.06
N VAL A 55 2.48 -6.56 9.25
CA VAL A 55 1.88 -7.87 9.49
C VAL A 55 0.63 -7.98 8.61
N GLN A 56 0.62 -8.95 7.70
CA GLN A 56 -0.50 -9.17 6.81
C GLN A 56 -1.68 -9.75 7.60
N PRO A 57 -2.84 -9.05 7.69
CA PRO A 57 -4.01 -9.64 8.31
C PRO A 57 -4.52 -10.81 7.47
N VAL A 58 -4.80 -11.93 8.12
CA VAL A 58 -5.31 -13.15 7.48
C VAL A 58 -6.84 -13.17 7.48
N GLY A 59 -7.43 -13.79 6.46
CA GLY A 59 -8.87 -14.00 6.35
C GLY A 59 -9.17 -15.29 5.60
N ARG A 60 -10.16 -16.06 6.06
CA ARG A 60 -10.54 -17.34 5.43
C ARG A 60 -11.27 -17.13 4.10
N THR A 61 -12.15 -16.14 4.04
CA THR A 61 -12.99 -15.84 2.87
C THR A 61 -12.35 -14.81 1.96
N ASP A 62 -12.63 -14.89 0.66
CA ASP A 62 -12.13 -13.93 -0.32
C ASP A 62 -12.70 -12.54 -0.07
N TYR A 63 -13.95 -12.45 0.41
CA TYR A 63 -14.55 -11.21 0.90
C TYR A 63 -13.63 -10.48 1.91
N ARG A 64 -13.11 -11.21 2.90
CA ARG A 64 -12.23 -10.62 3.91
C ARG A 64 -10.85 -10.32 3.32
N LYS A 65 -10.30 -11.20 2.48
CA LYS A 65 -8.98 -11.03 1.83
C LYS A 65 -8.93 -9.84 0.89
N GLU A 66 -10.05 -9.52 0.25
CA GLU A 66 -10.20 -8.42 -0.71
C GLU A 66 -10.73 -7.13 -0.07
N SER A 67 -11.01 -7.15 1.23
CA SER A 67 -11.21 -5.93 2.02
C SER A 67 -9.96 -5.04 2.01
N PHE A 68 -10.13 -3.76 2.36
CA PHE A 68 -9.06 -2.75 2.29
C PHE A 68 -7.73 -3.19 2.92
N LEU A 69 -7.72 -3.58 4.20
CA LEU A 69 -6.46 -3.88 4.91
C LEU A 69 -5.70 -5.10 4.34
N PRO A 70 -6.28 -6.32 4.25
CA PRO A 70 -5.51 -7.48 3.84
C PRO A 70 -4.95 -7.38 2.42
N ARG A 71 -5.75 -6.79 1.52
CA ARG A 71 -5.36 -6.56 0.12
C ARG A 71 -4.29 -5.48 0.01
N THR A 72 -4.45 -4.36 0.70
CA THR A 72 -3.51 -3.23 0.58
C THR A 72 -2.20 -3.50 1.29
N VAL A 73 -2.21 -4.19 2.43
CA VAL A 73 -0.98 -4.64 3.10
C VAL A 73 -0.21 -5.66 2.25
N ARG A 74 -0.92 -6.53 1.51
CA ARG A 74 -0.30 -7.44 0.53
C ARG A 74 0.48 -6.65 -0.52
N ASP A 75 -0.19 -5.67 -1.15
CA ASP A 75 0.42 -4.83 -2.18
C ASP A 75 1.58 -4.00 -1.60
N TRP A 76 1.39 -3.42 -0.41
CA TRP A 76 2.39 -2.61 0.30
C TRP A 76 3.68 -3.38 0.54
N ASN A 77 3.57 -4.62 1.03
CA ASN A 77 4.74 -5.44 1.34
C ASN A 77 5.52 -5.89 0.10
N THR A 78 4.98 -5.69 -1.11
CA THR A 78 5.69 -5.96 -2.38
C THR A 78 6.41 -4.74 -2.95
N LEU A 79 6.25 -3.56 -2.33
CA LEU A 79 6.87 -2.33 -2.80
C LEU A 79 8.39 -2.34 -2.59
N SER A 80 9.09 -1.56 -3.40
CA SER A 80 10.52 -1.32 -3.21
C SER A 80 10.76 -0.45 -1.96
N PRO A 81 11.93 -0.57 -1.32
CA PRO A 81 12.32 0.33 -0.23
C PRO A 81 12.22 1.80 -0.64
N THR A 82 12.67 2.12 -1.86
CA THR A 82 12.63 3.48 -2.41
C THR A 82 11.21 4.03 -2.54
N ALA A 83 10.21 3.21 -2.85
CA ALA A 83 8.82 3.68 -2.91
C ALA A 83 8.31 4.03 -1.52
N VAL A 84 8.60 3.19 -0.53
CA VAL A 84 8.07 3.28 0.83
C VAL A 84 8.73 4.41 1.64
N GLU A 85 10.01 4.65 1.41
CA GLU A 85 10.81 5.75 2.00
C GLU A 85 10.59 7.11 1.32
N ALA A 86 9.47 7.30 0.60
CA ALA A 86 9.15 8.60 0.02
C ALA A 86 8.80 9.63 1.10
N ASP A 87 9.30 10.86 0.94
CA ASP A 87 9.11 11.95 1.92
C ASP A 87 7.69 12.52 1.95
N ASN A 88 6.93 12.33 0.86
CA ASN A 88 5.57 12.82 0.74
C ASN A 88 4.71 11.92 -0.15
N VAL A 89 3.40 12.16 -0.11
CA VAL A 89 2.38 11.38 -0.82
C VAL A 89 2.57 11.44 -2.33
N ASP A 90 2.94 12.59 -2.89
CA ASP A 90 3.04 12.77 -4.35
C ASP A 90 4.22 11.99 -4.93
N THR A 91 5.37 12.03 -4.24
CA THR A 91 6.55 11.22 -4.55
C THR A 91 6.22 9.72 -4.43
N PHE A 92 5.50 9.33 -3.38
CA PHE A 92 5.04 7.96 -3.20
C PHE A 92 4.14 7.49 -4.35
N VAL A 93 3.10 8.27 -4.68
CA VAL A 93 2.15 7.97 -5.75
C VAL A 93 2.86 7.84 -7.10
N SER A 94 3.80 8.72 -7.38
CA SER A 94 4.60 8.68 -8.61
C SER A 94 5.41 7.39 -8.72
N ARG A 95 6.11 6.99 -7.65
CA ARG A 95 6.92 5.75 -7.61
C ARG A 95 6.08 4.48 -7.75
N VAL A 96 4.85 4.49 -7.22
CA VAL A 96 3.94 3.33 -7.24
C VAL A 96 3.12 3.23 -8.54
N SER A 97 2.92 4.34 -9.25
CA SER A 97 2.12 4.38 -10.49
C SER A 97 2.93 4.04 -11.75
N LEU A 98 4.26 4.07 -11.66
CA LEU A 98 5.18 3.76 -12.78
C LEU A 98 5.34 2.25 -13.06
N HIS A 99 4.58 1.39 -12.37
CA HIS A 99 4.57 -0.06 -12.51
C HIS A 99 3.16 -0.61 -12.66
#